data_AF-A0A485N530-F1
#
_entry.id   AF-A0A485N530-F1
#
_cell.length_a   1.000
_cell.length_b   1.000
_cell.length_c   1.000
_cell.angle_alpha   90.00
_cell.angle_beta   90.00
_cell.angle_gamma   90.00
#
_symmetry.space_group_name_H-M   'P 1'
#
loop_
_entity.id
_entity.type
_entity.pdbx_description
1 polymer ?
#
loop_
_entity_poly.entity_id
_entity_poly.type
_entity_poly.pdbx_seq_one_letter_code
_entity_poly.pdbx_strand_id
1 'polypeptide(L)'
;MGINIHSDCILRQLRKPGEVIYRIPQGGLFTYVSGANFLGEIIEWIGYALATWSLPALAFAFFSLCFLGLRAFHHHRFYLKMFEDYPKSRKALIPFIF
;
A
#
# COMPACT_ATOMS: atom_id res chain seq x y z
N MET A 1 -11.63 0.14 1.80
CA MET A 1 -11.90 1.08 0.68
C MET A 1 -11.41 2.50 0.91
N GLY A 2 -11.81 3.23 1.98
CA GLY A 2 -11.43 4.65 2.14
C GLY A 2 -9.91 4.92 2.09
N ILE A 3 -9.11 4.09 2.78
CA ILE A 3 -7.64 4.20 2.78
C ILE A 3 -7.05 3.96 1.39
N ASN A 4 -7.56 2.95 0.68
CA ASN A 4 -7.08 2.58 -0.65
C ASN A 4 -7.29 3.73 -1.64
N ILE A 5 -8.53 4.22 -1.75
CA ILE A 5 -8.89 5.32 -2.67
C ILE A 5 -8.12 6.59 -2.33
N HIS A 6 -8.05 6.96 -1.03
CA HIS A 6 -7.30 8.15 -0.61
C HIS A 6 -5.82 8.06 -1.00
N SER A 7 -5.21 6.89 -0.79
CA SER A 7 -3.81 6.66 -1.11
C SER A 7 -3.56 6.70 -2.63
N ASP A 8 -4.44 6.09 -3.43
CA ASP A 8 -4.34 6.12 -4.89
C ASP A 8 -4.57 7.52 -5.46
N CYS A 9 -5.45 8.32 -4.85
CA CYS A 9 -5.61 9.73 -5.20
C CYS A 9 -4.32 10.52 -4.97
N ILE A 10 -3.63 10.32 -3.84
CA ILE A 10 -2.31 10.93 -3.58
C ILE A 10 -1.31 10.48 -4.65
N LEU A 11 -1.21 9.18 -4.91
CA LEU A 11 -0.25 8.65 -5.91
C LEU A 11 -0.51 9.21 -7.30
N ARG A 12 -1.78 9.36 -7.69
CA ARG A 12 -2.17 9.95 -8.98
C ARG A 12 -1.73 11.39 -9.12
N GLN A 13 -1.81 12.18 -8.04
CA GLN A 13 -1.41 13.59 -8.03
C GLN A 13 0.11 13.79 -8.08
N LEU A 14 0.93 12.74 -7.87
CA LEU A 14 2.38 12.84 -7.98
C LEU A 14 2.88 13.03 -9.41
N ARG A 15 2.04 12.80 -10.42
CA ARG A 15 2.43 12.82 -11.84
C ARG A 15 1.44 13.63 -12.67
N LYS A 16 1.95 14.34 -13.67
CA LYS A 16 1.13 14.86 -14.76
C LYS A 16 0.90 13.76 -15.82
N PRO A 17 -0.19 13.82 -16.60
CA PRO A 17 -0.39 12.92 -17.74
C PRO A 17 0.83 12.96 -18.67
N GLY A 18 1.43 11.81 -18.96
CA GLY A 18 2.64 11.67 -19.80
C GLY A 18 3.97 11.64 -19.05
N GLU A 19 4.01 11.94 -17.74
CA GLU A 19 5.25 11.84 -16.95
C GLU A 19 5.55 10.40 -16.48
N VAL A 20 6.79 9.96 -16.67
CA VAL A 20 7.30 8.66 -16.18
C VAL A 20 8.36 8.88 -15.08
N ILE A 21 7.97 9.62 -14.03
CA ILE A 21 8.87 9.96 -12.91
C ILE A 21 8.34 9.38 -11.61
N TYR A 22 9.18 8.74 -10.80
CA TYR A 22 8.81 8.36 -9.44
C TYR A 22 9.10 9.50 -8.47
N ARG A 23 8.16 9.78 -7.57
CA ARG A 23 8.31 10.75 -6.48
C ARG A 23 7.96 10.07 -5.17
N ILE A 24 8.51 10.57 -4.07
CA ILE A 24 8.22 10.05 -2.73
C ILE A 24 6.78 10.47 -2.37
N PRO A 25 5.84 9.52 -2.14
CA PRO A 25 4.50 9.87 -1.69
C PRO A 25 4.56 10.47 -0.28
N GLN A 26 3.85 11.56 -0.07
CA GLN A 26 3.72 12.23 1.23
C GLN A 26 2.24 12.48 1.55
N GLY A 27 1.92 12.59 2.84
CA GLY A 27 0.54 12.79 3.32
C GLY A 27 -0.19 11.49 3.67
N GLY A 28 -1.20 11.61 4.52
CA GLY A 28 -2.01 10.48 4.99
C GLY A 28 -1.17 9.34 5.59
N LEU A 29 -1.58 8.10 5.30
CA LEU A 29 -0.91 6.89 5.79
C LEU A 29 0.49 6.66 5.20
N PHE A 30 0.86 7.36 4.12
CA PHE A 30 2.21 7.23 3.55
C PHE A 30 3.30 7.72 4.49
N THR A 31 2.95 8.51 5.51
CA THR A 31 3.87 8.90 6.59
C THR A 31 4.37 7.71 7.41
N TYR A 32 3.59 6.63 7.50
CA TYR A 32 3.92 5.43 8.26
C TYR A 32 4.36 4.26 7.39
N VAL A 33 3.76 4.09 6.20
CA VAL A 33 3.99 2.91 5.35
C VAL A 33 4.19 3.28 3.87
N SER A 34 5.02 2.53 3.15
CA SER A 34 5.26 2.74 1.72
C SER A 34 4.06 2.34 0.86
N GLY A 35 3.41 1.23 1.20
CA GLY A 35 2.27 0.66 0.48
C GLY A 35 0.92 1.00 1.13
N ALA A 36 0.63 2.28 1.38
CA ALA A 36 -0.61 2.67 2.07
C ALA A 36 -1.88 2.24 1.33
N ASN A 37 -1.88 2.26 -0.01
CA ASN A 37 -2.98 1.76 -0.83
C ASN A 37 -3.17 0.24 -0.69
N PHE A 38 -2.07 -0.52 -0.67
CA PHE A 38 -2.08 -1.96 -0.46
C PHE A 38 -2.61 -2.34 0.93
N LEU A 39 -2.20 -1.60 1.97
CA LEU A 39 -2.74 -1.79 3.31
C LEU A 39 -4.26 -1.59 3.34
N GLY A 40 -4.75 -0.53 2.69
CA GLY A 40 -6.18 -0.25 2.59
C GLY A 40 -6.98 -1.34 1.89
N GLU A 41 -6.41 -1.94 0.84
CA GLU A 41 -7.03 -3.02 0.06
C GLU A 41 -7.04 -4.35 0.82
N ILE A 42 -5.97 -4.66 1.55
CA ILE A 42 -5.91 -5.85 2.41
C ILE A 42 -6.96 -5.76 3.52
N ILE A 43 -7.07 -4.62 4.21
CA ILE A 43 -8.07 -4.40 5.26
C ILE A 43 -9.49 -4.55 4.70
N GLU A 44 -9.71 -4.07 3.47
CA GLU A 44 -10.99 -4.20 2.78
C GLU A 44 -11.37 -5.64 2.49
N TRP A 45 -10.46 -6.43 1.92
CA TRP A 45 -10.75 -7.84 1.60
C TRP A 45 -10.89 -8.70 2.85
N ILE A 46 -10.15 -8.42 3.92
CA ILE A 46 -10.35 -9.06 5.22
C ILE A 46 -11.75 -8.72 5.76
N GLY A 47 -12.16 -7.45 5.72
CA GLY A 47 -13.50 -7.03 6.11
C GLY A 47 -14.60 -7.71 5.30
N TYR A 48 -14.40 -7.84 3.98
CA TYR A 48 -15.31 -8.55 3.08
C TYR A 48 -15.42 -10.04 3.40
N ALA A 49 -14.29 -10.70 3.68
CA ALA A 49 -14.29 -12.10 4.10
C ALA A 49 -15.04 -12.32 5.42
N LEU A 50 -14.86 -11.42 6.39
CA LEU A 50 -15.60 -11.44 7.66
C LEU A 50 -17.09 -11.20 7.46
N ALA A 51 -17.47 -10.25 6.60
CA ALA A 51 -18.88 -9.91 6.35
C ALA A 51 -19.64 -11.01 5.62
N THR A 52 -18.99 -11.68 4.66
CA THR A 52 -19.62 -12.76 3.87
C THR A 52 -19.51 -14.13 4.54
N TRP A 53 -18.58 -14.30 5.48
CA TRP A 53 -18.25 -15.56 6.14
C TRP A 53 -18.11 -16.74 5.15
N SER A 54 -17.50 -16.46 4.00
CA SER A 54 -17.41 -17.42 2.90
C SER A 54 -15.95 -17.84 2.66
N LEU A 55 -15.75 -19.14 2.44
CA LEU A 55 -14.45 -19.70 2.10
C LEU A 55 -13.79 -19.03 0.87
N PRO A 56 -14.51 -18.75 -0.24
CA PRO A 56 -13.89 -18.06 -1.37
C PRO A 56 -13.44 -16.64 -1.04
N ALA A 57 -14.20 -15.88 -0.24
CA ALA A 57 -13.80 -14.54 0.17
C ALA A 57 -12.56 -14.58 1.09
N LEU A 58 -12.48 -15.55 1.99
CA LEU A 58 -11.30 -15.75 2.84
C LEU A 58 -10.07 -16.11 2.02
N ALA A 59 -10.20 -17.03 1.05
CA ALA A 59 -9.12 -17.40 0.14
C ALA A 59 -8.64 -16.18 -0.66
N PHE A 60 -9.55 -15.33 -1.11
CA PHE A 60 -9.21 -14.11 -1.82
C PHE A 60 -8.51 -13.07 -0.93
N ALA A 61 -8.97 -12.88 0.30
CA ALA A 61 -8.29 -12.01 1.26
C ALA A 61 -6.86 -12.48 1.56
N PHE A 62 -6.67 -13.80 1.70
CA PHE A 62 -5.34 -14.40 1.87
C PHE A 62 -4.45 -14.19 0.65
N PHE A 63 -4.97 -14.41 -0.56
CA PHE A 63 -4.26 -14.15 -1.80
C PHE A 63 -3.83 -12.68 -1.92
N SER A 64 -4.74 -11.75 -1.65
CA SER A 64 -4.47 -10.31 -1.67
C SER A 64 -3.38 -9.93 -0.67
N LEU A 65 -3.40 -10.50 0.55
CA LEU A 65 -2.34 -10.30 1.54
C LEU A 65 -0.97 -10.77 1.01
N CYS A 66 -0.88 -11.97 0.47
CA CYS A 66 0.39 -12.52 -0.04
C CYS A 66 0.93 -11.69 -1.21
N PHE A 67 0.07 -11.41 -2.21
CA PHE A 67 0.48 -10.73 -3.43
C PHE A 67 0.82 -9.26 -3.17
N LEU A 68 -0.08 -8.52 -2.52
CA LEU A 68 0.10 -7.10 -2.24
C LEU A 68 1.16 -6.88 -1.15
N GLY A 69 1.29 -7.78 -0.19
CA GLY A 69 2.33 -7.70 0.84
C GLY A 69 3.74 -7.84 0.27
N LEU A 70 3.97 -8.80 -0.61
CA LEU A 70 5.26 -8.94 -1.29
C LEU A 70 5.53 -7.73 -2.20
N ARG A 71 4.49 -7.22 -2.89
CA ARG A 71 4.60 -6.01 -3.71
C ARG A 71 4.96 -4.78 -2.87
N ALA A 72 4.34 -4.60 -1.71
CA ALA A 72 4.65 -3.51 -0.78
C ALA A 72 6.11 -3.56 -0.30
N PHE A 73 6.62 -4.75 0.01
CA PHE A 73 8.02 -4.96 0.36
C PHE A 73 8.97 -4.55 -0.77
N HIS A 74 8.70 -4.96 -2.02
CA HIS A 74 9.50 -4.56 -3.16
C HIS A 74 9.45 -3.04 -3.41
N HIS A 75 8.28 -2.42 -3.27
CA HIS A 75 8.14 -0.96 -3.35
C HIS A 75 8.97 -0.25 -2.27
N HIS A 76 8.90 -0.72 -1.02
CA HIS A 76 9.69 -0.15 0.08
C HIS A 76 11.18 -0.26 -0.20
N ARG A 77 11.65 -1.42 -0.65
CA ARG A 77 13.05 -1.65 -1.02
C ARG A 77 13.48 -0.79 -2.20
N PHE A 78 12.61 -0.59 -3.18
CA PHE A 78 12.87 0.31 -4.30
C PHE A 78 13.03 1.76 -3.82
N TYR A 79 12.12 2.26 -2.97
CA TYR A 79 12.19 3.62 -2.46
C TYR A 79 13.46 3.87 -1.64
N LEU A 80 13.84 2.94 -0.76
CA LEU A 80 15.08 3.03 0.02
C LEU A 80 16.35 3.03 -0.84
N LYS A 81 16.31 2.40 -2.02
CA LYS A 81 17.47 2.35 -2.94
C LYS A 81 17.55 3.57 -3.85
N MET A 82 16.41 4.09 -4.28
CA MET A 82 16.35 5.16 -5.29
C MET A 82 16.37 6.56 -4.69
N PHE A 83 15.94 6.73 -3.44
CA PHE A 83 15.82 8.02 -2.80
C PHE A 83 16.63 8.06 -1.51
N GLU A 84 17.69 8.87 -1.48
CA GLU A 84 18.51 9.07 -0.27
C GLU A 84 17.70 9.76 0.84
N ASP A 85 16.80 10.68 0.45
CA ASP A 85 15.91 11.42 1.35
C ASP A 85 14.65 10.64 1.78
N TYR A 86 14.60 9.33 1.51
CA TYR A 86 13.43 8.53 1.89
C TYR A 86 13.31 8.40 3.42
N PRO A 87 12.14 8.64 4.02
CA PRO A 87 11.97 8.52 5.47
C PRO A 87 12.18 7.07 5.96
N LYS A 88 13.30 6.84 6.65
CA LYS A 88 13.71 5.52 7.18
C LYS A 88 12.80 4.99 8.30
N SER A 89 11.97 5.85 8.88
CA SER A 89 10.95 5.48 9.86
C SER A 89 9.76 4.74 9.24
N ARG A 90 9.54 4.89 7.92
CA ARG A 90 8.44 4.21 7.22
C ARG A 90 8.69 2.70 7.18
N LYS A 91 7.59 1.96 7.21
CA LYS A 91 7.55 0.50 7.03
C LYS A 91 6.99 0.15 5.65
N ALA A 92 7.04 -1.10 5.23
CA ALA A 92 6.59 -1.50 3.91
C ALA A 92 5.06 -1.50 3.81
N LEU A 93 4.37 -2.09 4.78
CA LEU A 93 2.93 -2.36 4.74
C LEU A 93 2.22 -2.16 6.09
N ILE A 94 2.72 -2.74 7.18
CA ILE A 94 2.09 -2.70 8.51
C ILE A 94 2.78 -1.62 9.34
N PRO A 95 2.04 -0.57 9.77
CA PRO A 95 2.62 0.52 10.54
C PRO A 95 3.42 0.01 11.75
N PHE A 96 4.64 0.52 11.90
CA PHE A 96 5.58 0.18 13.00
C PHE A 96 6.09 -1.26 13.05
N ILE A 97 5.61 -2.17 12.20
CA ILE A 97 5.96 -3.59 12.24
C ILE A 97 6.74 -4.01 10.98
N PHE A 98 6.10 -3.97 9.81
CA PHE A 98 6.62 -4.54 8.57
C PHE A 98 6.52 -3.57 7.41
#